data_AF-A0A3A8KVG5-F1
#
_entry.id   AF-A0A3A8KVG5-F1
#
_cell.length_a   1.000
_cell.length_b   1.000
_cell.length_c   1.000
_cell.angle_alpha   90.00
_cell.angle_beta   90.00
_cell.angle_gamma   90.00
#
_symmetry.space_group_name_H-M   'P 1'
#
loop_
_entity.id
_entity.type
_entity.pdbx_description
1 polymer ?
#
loop_
_entity_poly.entity_id
_entity_poly.type
_entity_poly.pdbx_seq_one_letter_code
_entity_poly.pdbx_strand_id
1 'polypeptide(L)'
;MPHHSARGLSGLVPSWLRSLTVSSFALGGLLLAAPAHAADPKEEEHPPIATLLDVALEDGELTARILWTDRQEDLPQSSKLVSYDGKDTATAGAEVTPKAGEISQVKVFGALDKPWDTGWAQKLVLEDPKGEPLFTQPYDVNLDCADDKECSLTVSAGVTSDKDVIHVSGQLDAVLTELDAKYGQGEYDLVQEVTKNFPHLRGEALVYVQQWYWWYPIIGPCTCGWTTTTTRTPTTTQSILVSYPNRSLYGWNGPGAKHTLSANALTTYPVTLNRTVTGTSQLSLNLRCSRRIYYYWWDIIIHRPGGLFPVPFPFPVSVPCTSPCQARFDHMGRVTGRTTISGVATAREAGTWRVNGGSPYINQLITQNNAFDTGATAVSYSNTGAYNTVSTSGQVTVPSTSSFASAITTNGYAQAIHGQLTCPQIPALAGRTVSDYGTTQGTPHLFSLYWSVLSFAASFPP
;
A
#
# COMPACT_ATOMS: atom_id res chain seq x y z
N MET A 1 -16.43 -29.97 -63.83
CA MET A 1 -17.45 -28.90 -63.79
C MET A 1 -18.77 -29.50 -63.32
N PRO A 2 -19.69 -28.71 -62.74
CA PRO A 2 -19.54 -27.34 -62.20
C PRO A 2 -19.16 -27.45 -60.70
N HIS A 3 -19.44 -26.58 -59.71
CA HIS A 3 -19.85 -25.17 -59.66
C HIS A 3 -19.33 -24.54 -58.34
N HIS A 4 -19.71 -23.29 -58.05
CA HIS A 4 -19.59 -22.64 -56.73
C HIS A 4 -20.82 -21.75 -56.53
N SER A 5 -21.26 -21.59 -55.28
CA SER A 5 -22.04 -20.42 -54.86
C SER A 5 -21.77 -20.10 -53.37
N ALA A 6 -22.27 -18.97 -52.89
CA ALA A 6 -21.56 -18.13 -51.95
C ALA A 6 -22.46 -17.18 -51.15
N ARG A 7 -21.94 -16.71 -49.98
CA ARG A 7 -22.61 -15.85 -48.97
C ARG A 7 -23.72 -16.59 -48.22
N GLY A 8 -24.04 -16.29 -46.96
CA GLY A 8 -23.40 -15.40 -45.98
C GLY A 8 -24.29 -15.27 -44.72
N LEU A 9 -23.74 -15.51 -43.52
CA LEU A 9 -24.53 -15.57 -42.28
C LEU A 9 -24.78 -14.19 -41.65
N SER A 10 -25.69 -13.41 -42.24
CA SER A 10 -26.17 -12.13 -41.71
C SER A 10 -27.67 -12.20 -41.38
N GLY A 11 -28.03 -12.91 -40.31
CA GLY A 11 -29.43 -13.29 -40.04
C GLY A 11 -29.94 -13.22 -38.59
N LEU A 12 -29.11 -12.90 -37.59
CA LEU A 12 -29.51 -12.88 -36.18
C LEU A 12 -29.02 -11.61 -35.44
N VAL A 13 -29.46 -10.44 -35.91
CA VAL A 13 -29.32 -9.15 -35.19
C VAL A 13 -30.61 -8.35 -35.36
N PRO A 14 -31.29 -7.92 -34.28
CA PRO A 14 -32.47 -7.05 -34.34
C PRO A 14 -32.21 -5.74 -35.10
N SER A 15 -33.24 -5.25 -35.80
CA SER A 15 -33.13 -4.19 -36.83
C SER A 15 -32.64 -2.82 -36.32
N TRP A 16 -32.72 -2.54 -35.02
CA TRP A 16 -32.34 -1.25 -34.42
C TRP A 16 -30.83 -1.09 -34.17
N LEU A 17 -30.03 -2.15 -34.33
CA LEU A 17 -28.56 -2.11 -34.23
C LEU A 17 -27.84 -1.96 -35.59
N ARG A 18 -28.56 -1.61 -36.67
CA ARG A 18 -28.01 -1.60 -38.04
C ARG A 18 -27.20 -0.36 -38.44
N SER A 19 -26.99 0.61 -37.54
CA SER A 19 -26.29 1.87 -37.83
C SER A 19 -24.96 2.03 -37.08
N LEU A 20 -24.03 1.09 -37.26
CA LEU A 20 -22.60 1.26 -36.96
C LEU A 20 -21.79 0.31 -37.86
N THR A 21 -21.07 0.86 -38.85
CA THR A 21 -20.31 0.09 -39.84
C THR A 21 -18.96 -0.35 -39.29
N VAL A 22 -18.77 -1.66 -39.10
CA VAL A 22 -17.48 -2.25 -38.76
C VAL A 22 -16.59 -2.30 -40.01
N SER A 23 -15.47 -1.57 -39.97
CA SER A 23 -14.36 -1.70 -40.92
C SER A 23 -13.10 -2.11 -40.15
N SER A 24 -12.62 -3.33 -40.39
CA SER A 24 -11.56 -3.94 -39.55
C SER A 24 -10.18 -3.90 -40.22
N PHE A 25 -9.16 -3.60 -39.41
CA PHE A 25 -7.73 -3.81 -39.65
C PHE A 25 -7.02 -3.04 -40.79
N ALA A 26 -6.77 -1.76 -40.53
CA ALA A 26 -5.39 -1.24 -40.52
C ALA A 26 -5.27 -0.29 -39.30
N LEU A 27 -4.63 -0.69 -38.19
CA LEU A 27 -3.18 -0.56 -37.94
C LEU A 27 -2.63 0.84 -38.25
N GLY A 28 -2.56 1.70 -37.22
CA GLY A 28 -1.85 2.98 -37.26
C GLY A 28 -2.71 4.23 -37.04
N GLY A 29 -3.27 4.42 -35.84
CA GLY A 29 -3.96 5.68 -35.53
C GLY A 29 -4.57 5.79 -34.12
N LEU A 30 -4.11 6.81 -33.39
CA LEU A 30 -4.92 7.70 -32.54
C LEU A 30 -6.03 7.07 -31.66
N LEU A 31 -5.67 6.75 -30.41
CA LEU A 31 -6.52 7.08 -29.25
C LEU A 31 -5.82 8.16 -28.39
N LEU A 32 -5.56 9.31 -28.99
CA LEU A 32 -5.35 10.55 -28.24
C LEU A 32 -6.71 11.02 -27.68
N ALA A 33 -7.11 10.41 -26.56
CA ALA A 33 -8.22 10.86 -25.72
C ALA A 33 -7.67 11.48 -24.42
N ALA A 34 -6.70 12.39 -24.56
CA ALA A 34 -6.28 13.24 -23.44
C ALA A 34 -7.45 14.18 -23.08
N PRO A 35 -7.82 14.31 -21.80
CA PRO A 35 -8.78 15.33 -21.37
C PRO A 35 -8.28 16.71 -21.77
N ALA A 36 -9.06 17.43 -22.57
CA ALA A 36 -8.67 18.71 -23.14
C ALA A 36 -8.82 19.86 -22.13
N HIS A 37 -7.93 19.90 -21.13
CA HIS A 37 -7.47 21.13 -20.47
C HIS A 37 -6.10 20.87 -19.84
N ALA A 38 -5.04 21.12 -20.62
CA ALA A 38 -3.73 21.39 -20.04
C ALA A 38 -3.80 22.76 -19.37
N ALA A 39 -4.00 22.79 -18.05
CA ALA A 39 -3.86 24.01 -17.27
C ALA A 39 -2.41 24.51 -17.38
N ASP A 40 -2.23 25.83 -17.43
CA ASP A 40 -0.89 26.44 -17.47
C ASP A 40 -0.07 25.97 -16.25
N PRO A 41 1.15 25.43 -16.44
CA PRO A 41 2.02 25.01 -15.34
C PRO A 41 2.65 26.23 -14.64
N LYS A 42 1.80 26.98 -13.92
CA LYS A 42 2.12 28.06 -12.99
C LYS A 42 1.28 28.00 -11.70
N GLU A 43 0.83 26.81 -11.34
CA GLU A 43 0.66 26.49 -9.91
C GLU A 43 2.06 26.47 -9.27
N GLU A 44 2.21 27.09 -8.10
CA GLU A 44 3.45 26.98 -7.32
C GLU A 44 3.63 25.54 -6.84
N GLU A 45 4.87 25.14 -6.51
CA GLU A 45 5.14 23.80 -5.97
C GLU A 45 4.81 23.75 -4.47
N HIS A 46 3.52 23.59 -4.15
CA HIS A 46 3.04 23.50 -2.76
C HIS A 46 3.40 22.15 -2.09
N PRO A 47 3.81 22.14 -0.80
CA PRO A 47 3.94 20.93 -0.01
C PRO A 47 2.57 20.28 0.28
N PRO A 48 2.52 19.06 0.87
CA PRO A 48 1.27 18.41 1.18
C PRO A 48 0.71 19.03 2.47
N ILE A 49 -0.59 19.37 2.50
CA ILE A 49 -1.22 19.97 3.70
C ILE A 49 -0.84 19.19 4.96
N ALA A 50 -0.95 17.86 4.90
CA ALA A 50 -0.54 16.92 5.94
C ALA A 50 0.30 15.76 5.39
N THR A 51 1.13 15.16 6.22
CA THR A 51 1.81 13.88 5.99
C THR A 51 1.86 13.09 7.29
N LEU A 52 1.26 11.91 7.28
CA LEU A 52 1.36 10.97 8.40
C LEU A 52 2.77 10.34 8.43
N LEU A 53 3.45 10.51 9.57
CA LEU A 53 4.81 10.03 9.82
C LEU A 53 4.84 8.61 10.40
N ASP A 54 3.86 8.30 11.25
CA ASP A 54 3.84 7.13 12.13
C ASP A 54 2.42 6.86 12.68
N VAL A 55 2.14 5.60 13.01
CA VAL A 55 0.91 5.10 13.68
C VAL A 55 1.32 4.02 14.68
N ALA A 56 1.11 4.30 15.96
CA ALA A 56 1.49 3.43 17.07
C ALA A 56 0.39 3.36 18.14
N LEU A 57 0.58 2.52 19.16
CA LEU A 57 -0.18 2.60 20.41
C LEU A 57 0.70 3.22 21.50
N GLU A 58 0.33 4.40 21.97
CA GLU A 58 0.99 5.09 23.10
C GLU A 58 -0.01 5.18 24.26
N ASP A 59 0.38 4.71 25.45
CA ASP A 59 -0.50 4.46 26.61
C ASP A 59 -1.73 3.57 26.32
N GLY A 60 -1.61 2.71 25.30
CA GLY A 60 -2.69 1.85 24.79
C GLY A 60 -3.62 2.52 23.77
N GLU A 61 -3.42 3.78 23.42
CA GLU A 61 -4.31 4.56 22.55
C GLU A 61 -3.71 4.77 21.16
N LEU A 62 -4.55 4.64 20.12
CA LEU A 62 -4.12 4.80 18.73
C LEU A 62 -3.60 6.22 18.51
N THR A 63 -2.30 6.32 18.31
CA THR A 63 -1.55 7.57 18.29
C THR A 63 -0.93 7.77 16.92
N ALA A 64 -1.35 8.83 16.25
CA ALA A 64 -0.89 9.24 14.94
C ALA A 64 0.02 10.47 15.06
N ARG A 65 1.13 10.50 14.30
CA ARG A 65 2.00 11.68 14.17
C ARG A 65 1.87 12.29 12.79
N ILE A 66 1.32 13.50 12.71
CA ILE A 66 1.04 14.21 11.45
C ILE A 66 1.99 15.41 11.35
N LEU A 67 2.86 15.42 10.34
CA LEU A 67 3.62 16.60 9.92
C LEU A 67 2.76 17.46 9.00
N TRP A 68 2.66 18.75 9.28
CA TRP A 68 1.96 19.71 8.43
C TRP A 68 2.92 20.44 7.47
N THR A 69 2.40 20.98 6.36
CA THR A 69 3.13 21.94 5.50
C THR A 69 3.59 23.16 6.30
N ASP A 70 4.72 23.77 5.89
CA ASP A 70 5.23 25.04 6.42
C ASP A 70 4.54 26.27 5.81
N ARG A 71 3.69 26.08 4.79
CA ARG A 71 2.85 27.11 4.17
C ARG A 71 1.55 27.31 4.97
N GLN A 72 1.47 28.38 5.75
CA GLN A 72 0.32 28.70 6.60
C GLN A 72 -0.97 28.99 5.82
N GLU A 73 -0.84 29.41 4.55
CA GLU A 73 -1.93 29.67 3.62
C GLU A 73 -2.63 28.40 3.12
N ASP A 74 -1.94 27.25 3.14
CA ASP A 74 -2.46 25.95 2.68
C ASP A 74 -3.21 25.20 3.79
N LEU A 75 -3.08 25.64 5.04
CA LEU A 75 -3.61 24.92 6.20
C LEU A 75 -5.11 25.22 6.43
N PRO A 76 -5.96 24.19 6.58
CA PRO A 76 -7.33 24.39 7.01
C PRO A 76 -7.36 24.82 8.49
N GLN A 77 -8.43 25.52 8.89
CA GLN A 77 -8.56 26.06 10.25
C GLN A 77 -8.69 24.98 11.34
N SER A 78 -9.21 23.81 10.95
CA SER A 78 -9.22 22.57 11.73
C SER A 78 -9.10 21.38 10.77
N SER A 79 -8.85 20.20 11.31
CA SER A 79 -8.97 18.93 10.60
C SER A 79 -9.34 17.85 11.60
N LYS A 80 -9.98 16.78 11.17
CA LYS A 80 -10.41 15.71 12.06
C LYS A 80 -9.80 14.39 11.64
N LEU A 81 -9.10 13.73 12.55
CA LEU A 81 -8.57 12.38 12.31
C LEU A 81 -9.60 11.36 12.77
N VAL A 82 -10.19 10.63 11.82
CA VAL A 82 -11.23 9.63 12.05
C VAL A 82 -10.66 8.22 11.82
N SER A 83 -11.03 7.30 12.70
CA SER A 83 -10.74 5.87 12.60
C SER A 83 -11.95 5.12 12.05
N TYR A 84 -11.70 4.23 11.10
CA TYR A 84 -12.69 3.32 10.52
C TYR A 84 -12.24 1.88 10.68
N ASP A 85 -13.18 1.01 11.06
CA ASP A 85 -12.93 -0.43 11.19
C ASP A 85 -12.88 -1.16 9.83
N GLY A 86 -12.64 -2.49 9.87
CA GLY A 86 -12.63 -3.36 8.69
C GLY A 86 -14.01 -3.60 8.03
N LYS A 87 -15.05 -2.89 8.49
CA LYS A 87 -16.39 -2.81 7.89
C LYS A 87 -16.71 -1.39 7.40
N ASP A 88 -15.69 -0.53 7.26
CA ASP A 88 -15.81 0.88 6.89
C ASP A 88 -16.73 1.70 7.81
N THR A 89 -16.91 1.26 9.07
CA THR A 89 -17.69 1.97 10.08
C THR A 89 -16.76 2.85 10.92
N ALA A 90 -17.09 4.14 11.04
CA ALA A 90 -16.31 5.07 11.85
C ALA A 90 -16.43 4.72 13.35
N THR A 91 -15.31 4.35 13.98
CA THR A 91 -15.27 3.93 15.39
C THR A 91 -15.01 5.09 16.35
N ALA A 92 -14.13 6.01 15.95
CA ALA A 92 -13.70 7.14 16.77
C ALA A 92 -13.15 8.28 15.92
N GLY A 93 -12.97 9.46 16.51
CA GLY A 93 -12.25 10.55 15.86
C GLY A 93 -11.79 11.62 16.84
N ALA A 94 -10.74 12.34 16.47
CA ALA A 94 -10.14 13.42 17.25
C ALA A 94 -9.94 14.67 16.39
N GLU A 95 -10.30 15.83 16.94
CA GLU A 95 -10.02 17.13 16.32
C GLU A 95 -8.53 17.45 16.40
N VAL A 96 -8.00 18.07 15.35
CA VAL A 96 -6.60 18.47 15.20
C VAL A 96 -6.57 19.92 14.72
N THR A 97 -5.75 20.75 15.36
CA THR A 97 -5.47 22.11 14.90
C THR A 97 -4.16 22.10 14.11
N PRO A 98 -4.17 22.31 12.78
CA PRO A 98 -2.96 22.39 11.98
C PRO A 98 -2.09 23.57 12.38
N LYS A 99 -0.78 23.45 12.17
CA LYS A 99 0.20 24.51 12.40
C LYS A 99 1.37 24.39 11.45
N ALA A 100 1.84 25.52 10.91
CA ALA A 100 2.88 25.56 9.90
C ALA A 100 4.18 24.85 10.35
N GLY A 101 4.53 23.75 9.67
CA GLY A 101 5.76 22.98 9.88
C GLY A 101 5.88 22.22 11.21
N GLU A 102 4.86 22.24 12.08
CA GLU A 102 4.85 21.45 13.31
C GLU A 102 4.38 19.99 13.07
N ILE A 103 4.70 19.11 14.03
CA ILE A 103 4.15 17.76 14.09
C ILE A 103 3.04 17.73 15.14
N SER A 104 1.79 17.51 14.71
CA SER A 104 0.70 17.17 15.63
C SER A 104 0.79 15.70 16.03
N GLN A 105 0.83 15.43 17.33
CA GLN A 105 0.56 14.10 17.86
C GLN A 105 -0.91 14.02 18.27
N VAL A 106 -1.63 13.04 17.73
CA VAL A 106 -3.09 12.93 17.83
C VAL A 106 -3.45 11.55 18.39
N LYS A 107 -4.17 11.53 19.52
CA LYS A 107 -4.68 10.29 20.12
C LYS A 107 -6.15 10.09 19.75
N VAL A 108 -6.47 8.94 19.16
CA VAL A 108 -7.82 8.59 18.70
C VAL A 108 -8.43 7.56 19.68
N PHE A 109 -8.94 8.09 20.79
CA PHE A 109 -9.57 7.33 21.86
C PHE A 109 -10.72 6.45 21.34
N GLY A 110 -10.68 5.15 21.58
CA GLY A 110 -11.72 4.21 21.15
C GLY A 110 -11.60 3.69 19.71
N ALA A 111 -10.54 4.05 18.96
CA ALA A 111 -10.34 3.59 17.58
C ALA A 111 -10.41 2.06 17.41
N LEU A 112 -9.77 1.32 18.32
CA LEU A 112 -9.66 -0.15 18.27
C LEU A 112 -10.81 -0.86 19.01
N ASP A 113 -12.07 -0.56 18.67
CA ASP A 113 -13.19 -1.36 19.18
C ASP A 113 -13.30 -2.71 18.43
N LYS A 114 -12.93 -3.78 19.17
CA LYS A 114 -13.12 -5.19 18.81
C LYS A 114 -12.69 -5.58 17.38
N PRO A 115 -11.39 -5.47 17.02
CA PRO A 115 -10.88 -5.88 15.71
C PRO A 115 -11.20 -7.34 15.33
N TRP A 116 -11.41 -8.22 16.32
CA TRP A 116 -11.90 -9.60 16.10
C TRP A 116 -13.35 -9.68 15.58
N ASP A 117 -14.21 -8.72 15.94
CA ASP A 117 -15.60 -8.63 15.48
C ASP A 117 -15.72 -7.78 14.21
N THR A 118 -14.84 -6.79 14.01
CA THR A 118 -14.97 -5.74 12.98
C THR A 118 -13.97 -5.85 11.83
N GLY A 119 -12.81 -6.45 12.05
CA GLY A 119 -11.73 -6.61 11.09
C GLY A 119 -10.37 -6.13 11.63
N TRP A 120 -9.32 -6.89 11.31
CA TRP A 120 -7.95 -6.62 11.77
C TRP A 120 -7.21 -5.61 10.87
N ALA A 121 -7.53 -5.54 9.58
CA ALA A 121 -7.14 -4.40 8.73
C ALA A 121 -8.16 -3.26 8.90
N GLN A 122 -7.66 -2.04 9.14
CA GLN A 122 -8.45 -0.84 9.47
C GLN A 122 -7.85 0.40 8.78
N LYS A 123 -8.46 1.59 8.91
CA LYS A 123 -7.92 2.81 8.29
C LYS A 123 -8.16 4.08 9.11
N LEU A 124 -7.17 4.97 9.08
CA LEU A 124 -7.29 6.36 9.48
C LEU A 124 -7.61 7.22 8.26
N VAL A 125 -8.51 8.19 8.41
CA VAL A 125 -8.79 9.25 7.44
C VAL A 125 -8.59 10.59 8.14
N LEU A 126 -7.81 11.49 7.55
CA LEU A 126 -7.80 12.90 7.96
C LEU A 126 -8.79 13.66 7.08
N GLU A 127 -9.79 14.26 7.70
CA GLU A 127 -10.88 15.03 7.07
C GLU A 127 -10.63 16.53 7.18
N ASP A 128 -10.97 17.30 6.13
CA ASP A 128 -11.07 18.76 6.17
C ASP A 128 -12.36 19.22 6.91
N PRO A 129 -12.57 20.52 7.17
CA PRO A 129 -13.78 21.04 7.82
C PRO A 129 -15.11 20.81 7.08
N LYS A 130 -15.09 20.23 5.87
CA LYS A 130 -16.28 19.83 5.09
C LYS A 130 -16.53 18.31 5.13
N GLY A 131 -15.59 17.53 5.66
CA GLY A 131 -15.60 16.07 5.61
C GLY A 131 -14.88 15.48 4.38
N GLU A 132 -14.13 16.28 3.61
CA GLU A 132 -13.37 15.78 2.46
C GLU A 132 -12.02 15.17 2.91
N PRO A 133 -11.61 14.00 2.40
CA PRO A 133 -10.40 13.32 2.87
C PRO A 133 -9.11 14.00 2.36
N LEU A 134 -8.33 14.56 3.28
CA LEU A 134 -7.00 15.12 3.06
C LEU A 134 -5.94 14.01 2.90
N PHE A 135 -6.05 12.92 3.67
CA PHE A 135 -5.34 11.67 3.42
C PHE A 135 -6.09 10.46 4.01
N THR A 136 -5.76 9.26 3.51
CA THR A 136 -6.16 7.97 4.09
C THR A 136 -4.91 7.12 4.34
N GLN A 137 -4.79 6.50 5.52
CA GLN A 137 -3.75 5.52 5.85
C GLN A 137 -4.40 4.23 6.35
N PRO A 138 -4.26 3.11 5.62
CA PRO A 138 -4.54 1.77 6.15
C PRO A 138 -3.56 1.41 7.28
N TYR A 139 -4.05 0.79 8.35
CA TYR A 139 -3.22 0.24 9.43
C TYR A 139 -3.70 -1.16 9.80
N ASP A 140 -2.74 -2.02 10.14
CA ASP A 140 -2.98 -3.41 10.48
C ASP A 140 -2.90 -3.56 12.00
N VAL A 141 -4.01 -3.97 12.61
CA VAL A 141 -4.10 -4.32 14.03
C VAL A 141 -3.64 -5.77 14.20
N ASN A 142 -2.92 -6.04 15.27
CA ASN A 142 -2.40 -7.37 15.56
C ASN A 142 -2.40 -7.63 17.08
N LEU A 143 -1.90 -8.80 17.50
CA LEU A 143 -1.67 -9.14 18.90
C LEU A 143 -0.18 -9.34 19.17
N ASP A 144 0.28 -8.87 20.32
CA ASP A 144 1.51 -9.32 20.98
C ASP A 144 1.12 -10.05 22.28
N CYS A 145 1.69 -11.23 22.53
CA CYS A 145 1.25 -12.13 23.59
C CYS A 145 2.35 -12.38 24.61
N ALA A 146 2.08 -12.01 25.87
CA ALA A 146 3.04 -12.17 26.96
C ALA A 146 3.17 -13.64 27.40
N ASP A 147 2.07 -14.40 27.36
CA ASP A 147 2.04 -15.82 27.73
C ASP A 147 0.98 -16.64 26.96
N ASP A 148 0.49 -17.75 27.53
CA ASP A 148 -0.51 -18.62 26.92
C ASP A 148 -1.95 -18.08 27.01
N LYS A 149 -2.21 -16.98 27.72
CA LYS A 149 -3.57 -16.47 28.02
C LYS A 149 -3.71 -14.95 27.85
N GLU A 150 -2.66 -14.16 28.05
CA GLU A 150 -2.71 -12.70 28.03
C GLU A 150 -1.98 -12.12 26.80
N CYS A 151 -2.69 -11.31 26.03
CA CYS A 151 -2.17 -10.59 24.87
C CYS A 151 -2.61 -9.12 24.86
N SER A 152 -1.79 -8.24 24.31
CA SER A 152 -2.10 -6.84 24.07
C SER A 152 -2.32 -6.58 22.58
N LEU A 153 -3.16 -5.59 22.26
CA LEU A 153 -3.27 -5.09 20.89
C LEU A 153 -1.97 -4.39 20.48
N THR A 154 -1.54 -4.59 19.23
CA THR A 154 -0.49 -3.83 18.55
C THR A 154 -1.00 -3.29 17.22
N VAL A 155 -0.33 -2.31 16.64
CA VAL A 155 -0.66 -1.75 15.31
C VAL A 155 0.60 -1.54 14.47
N SER A 156 0.44 -1.58 13.15
CA SER A 156 1.49 -1.24 12.19
C SER A 156 0.93 -0.59 10.92
N ALA A 157 1.78 0.07 10.13
CA ALA A 157 1.36 0.71 8.89
C ALA A 157 1.00 -0.33 7.81
N GLY A 158 -0.29 -0.47 7.51
CA GLY A 158 -0.86 -1.49 6.63
C GLY A 158 -0.87 -1.11 5.15
N VAL A 159 -1.76 -1.75 4.40
CA VAL A 159 -2.05 -1.50 2.97
C VAL A 159 -3.55 -1.60 2.67
N THR A 160 -4.00 -1.06 1.54
CA THR A 160 -5.41 -1.15 1.14
C THR A 160 -5.66 -2.49 0.47
N SER A 161 -6.59 -3.28 0.99
CA SER A 161 -6.97 -4.59 0.46
C SER A 161 -8.48 -4.80 0.42
N ASP A 162 -8.93 -5.77 -0.37
CA ASP A 162 -10.28 -6.29 -0.26
C ASP A 162 -10.44 -7.06 1.06
N LYS A 163 -11.59 -6.91 1.74
CA LYS A 163 -11.92 -7.44 3.09
C LYS A 163 -11.65 -8.93 3.40
N ASP A 164 -11.33 -9.76 2.41
CA ASP A 164 -11.01 -11.20 2.57
C ASP A 164 -9.53 -11.52 2.32
N VAL A 165 -8.68 -10.50 2.15
CA VAL A 165 -7.22 -10.64 2.10
C VAL A 165 -6.68 -10.58 3.51
N ILE A 166 -5.92 -11.60 3.91
CA ILE A 166 -5.45 -11.78 5.28
C ILE A 166 -4.04 -11.20 5.41
N HIS A 167 -3.89 -10.20 6.28
CA HIS A 167 -2.62 -9.50 6.46
C HIS A 167 -1.70 -10.31 7.40
N VAL A 168 -0.44 -10.49 6.99
CA VAL A 168 0.57 -11.27 7.71
C VAL A 168 1.93 -10.59 7.65
N SER A 169 2.72 -10.68 8.72
CA SER A 169 4.11 -10.22 8.69
C SER A 169 4.94 -11.11 7.76
N GLY A 170 6.02 -10.57 7.21
CA GLY A 170 6.99 -11.36 6.44
C GLY A 170 7.69 -12.45 7.27
N GLN A 171 7.69 -12.34 8.61
CA GLN A 171 8.23 -13.39 9.47
C GLN A 171 7.22 -14.52 9.67
N LEU A 172 5.95 -14.22 9.91
CA LEU A 172 4.90 -15.25 9.99
C LEU A 172 4.72 -15.97 8.64
N ASP A 173 4.74 -15.26 7.51
CA ASP A 173 4.62 -15.91 6.19
C ASP A 173 5.79 -16.86 5.89
N ALA A 174 7.01 -16.52 6.33
CA ALA A 174 8.15 -17.43 6.28
C ALA A 174 7.94 -18.67 7.18
N VAL A 175 7.49 -18.49 8.43
CA VAL A 175 7.22 -19.58 9.38
C VAL A 175 6.08 -20.49 8.90
N LEU A 176 5.01 -19.94 8.33
CA LEU A 176 3.93 -20.72 7.71
C LEU A 176 4.47 -21.59 6.58
N THR A 177 5.36 -21.05 5.74
CA THR A 177 6.03 -21.80 4.66
C THR A 177 6.93 -22.90 5.20
N GLU A 178 7.65 -22.66 6.29
CA GLU A 178 8.48 -23.67 6.96
C GLU A 178 7.62 -24.81 7.54
N LEU A 179 6.54 -24.48 8.25
CA LEU A 179 5.63 -25.47 8.83
C LEU A 179 4.91 -26.30 7.75
N ASP A 180 4.44 -25.66 6.68
CA ASP A 180 3.81 -26.36 5.56
C ASP A 180 4.80 -27.33 4.86
N ALA A 181 6.07 -26.93 4.68
CA ALA A 181 7.11 -27.79 4.13
C ALA A 181 7.55 -28.92 5.09
N LYS A 182 7.60 -28.64 6.39
CA LYS A 182 7.97 -29.57 7.47
C LYS A 182 6.95 -30.70 7.63
N TYR A 183 5.65 -30.38 7.59
CA TYR A 183 4.59 -31.35 7.82
C TYR A 183 4.04 -31.98 6.52
N GLY A 184 4.11 -31.31 5.37
CA GLY A 184 3.81 -31.88 4.06
C GLY A 184 2.33 -32.25 3.89
N GLN A 185 1.97 -33.51 4.16
CA GLN A 185 0.57 -33.98 4.20
C GLN A 185 0.12 -34.39 5.62
N GLY A 186 0.96 -34.14 6.62
CA GLY A 186 0.67 -34.39 8.04
C GLY A 186 -0.20 -33.31 8.67
N GLU A 187 -0.82 -33.67 9.79
CA GLU A 187 -1.64 -32.80 10.62
C GLU A 187 -0.79 -32.10 11.70
N TYR A 188 -0.91 -30.77 11.81
CA TYR A 188 -0.26 -29.98 12.86
C TYR A 188 -1.18 -28.87 13.40
N ASP A 189 -1.16 -28.61 14.71
CA ASP A 189 -1.79 -27.40 15.26
C ASP A 189 -0.87 -26.20 14.99
N LEU A 190 -1.39 -25.24 14.21
CA LEU A 190 -0.63 -24.08 13.75
C LEU A 190 -0.25 -23.16 14.91
N VAL A 191 -1.17 -22.91 15.83
CA VAL A 191 -0.93 -21.97 16.94
C VAL A 191 0.03 -22.60 17.95
N GLN A 192 -0.06 -23.91 18.20
CA GLN A 192 0.88 -24.63 19.06
C GLN A 192 2.29 -24.68 18.45
N GLU A 193 2.44 -25.03 17.17
CA GLU A 193 3.77 -25.09 16.54
C GLU A 193 4.39 -23.70 16.36
N VAL A 194 3.61 -22.64 16.08
CA VAL A 194 4.16 -21.27 16.14
C VAL A 194 4.56 -20.90 17.57
N THR A 195 3.69 -21.10 18.57
CA THR A 195 4.00 -20.76 19.99
C THR A 195 5.26 -21.48 20.48
N LYS A 196 5.47 -22.74 20.09
CA LYS A 196 6.56 -23.59 20.55
C LYS A 196 7.92 -23.24 19.92
N ASN A 197 7.94 -22.88 18.64
CA ASN A 197 9.19 -22.65 17.89
C ASN A 197 9.50 -21.16 17.71
N PHE A 198 8.46 -20.30 17.69
CA PHE A 198 8.53 -18.85 17.44
C PHE A 198 7.53 -18.10 18.36
N PRO A 199 7.71 -18.14 19.70
CA PRO A 199 6.72 -17.68 20.67
C PRO A 199 6.27 -16.22 20.48
N HIS A 200 7.15 -15.35 20.01
CA HIS A 200 6.84 -13.94 19.74
C HIS A 200 5.88 -13.71 18.56
N LEU A 201 5.62 -14.74 17.73
CA LEU A 201 4.61 -14.72 16.66
C LEU A 201 3.27 -15.33 17.11
N ARG A 202 3.11 -15.71 18.39
CA ARG A 202 1.87 -16.31 18.92
C ARG A 202 0.64 -15.44 18.65
N GLY A 203 0.75 -14.13 18.88
CA GLY A 203 -0.34 -13.19 18.63
C GLY A 203 -0.69 -13.08 17.15
N GLU A 204 0.33 -12.95 16.28
CA GLU A 204 0.11 -12.96 14.83
C GLU A 204 -0.55 -14.26 14.33
N ALA A 205 -0.16 -15.41 14.89
CA ALA A 205 -0.76 -16.69 14.55
C ALA A 205 -2.23 -16.81 15.00
N LEU A 206 -2.58 -16.27 16.17
CA LEU A 206 -3.97 -16.18 16.66
C LEU A 206 -4.82 -15.29 15.74
N VAL A 207 -4.31 -14.10 15.40
CA VAL A 207 -4.94 -13.15 14.48
C VAL A 207 -5.10 -13.74 13.07
N TYR A 208 -4.10 -14.49 12.59
CA TYR A 208 -4.18 -15.25 11.34
C TYR A 208 -5.29 -16.29 11.39
N VAL A 209 -5.27 -17.25 12.33
CA VAL A 209 -6.28 -18.33 12.33
C VAL A 209 -7.71 -17.84 12.52
N GLN A 210 -7.91 -16.73 13.23
CA GLN A 210 -9.23 -16.10 13.37
C GLN A 210 -9.72 -15.45 12.06
N GLN A 211 -8.85 -14.78 11.30
CA GLN A 211 -9.23 -14.25 9.97
C GLN A 211 -9.66 -15.35 8.99
N TRP A 212 -9.10 -16.57 9.11
CA TRP A 212 -9.50 -17.75 8.31
C TRP A 212 -10.78 -18.45 8.78
N TYR A 213 -11.46 -17.99 9.83
CA TYR A 213 -12.58 -18.70 10.47
C TYR A 213 -13.96 -18.51 9.76
N TRP A 214 -13.98 -18.18 8.48
CA TRP A 214 -15.22 -17.77 7.81
C TRP A 214 -16.18 -18.93 7.53
N TRP A 215 -17.49 -18.63 7.56
CA TRP A 215 -18.58 -19.60 7.54
C TRP A 215 -18.55 -20.56 6.34
N TYR A 216 -18.34 -21.86 6.60
CA TYR A 216 -19.16 -23.02 6.19
C TYR A 216 -18.50 -24.31 6.77
N PRO A 217 -19.17 -25.48 6.86
CA PRO A 217 -18.69 -26.58 7.69
C PRO A 217 -17.47 -27.31 7.13
N ILE A 218 -16.61 -27.69 8.07
CA ILE A 218 -15.42 -28.52 7.88
C ILE A 218 -15.83 -29.89 7.31
N ILE A 219 -15.60 -30.11 6.01
CA ILE A 219 -15.23 -31.37 5.32
C ILE A 219 -15.07 -30.98 3.83
N GLY A 220 -13.84 -30.67 3.42
CA GLY A 220 -13.50 -30.25 2.06
C GLY A 220 -12.05 -30.59 1.73
N PRO A 221 -11.70 -30.74 0.43
CA PRO A 221 -10.37 -31.23 0.03
C PRO A 221 -9.25 -30.23 0.31
N CYS A 222 -9.50 -28.94 0.03
CA CYS A 222 -8.64 -27.80 0.34
C CYS A 222 -9.52 -26.55 0.49
N THR A 223 -9.18 -25.67 1.43
CA THR A 223 -9.67 -24.28 1.43
C THR A 223 -8.50 -23.37 1.07
N CYS A 224 -8.69 -22.51 0.08
CA CYS A 224 -7.70 -21.50 -0.31
C CYS A 224 -8.22 -20.10 0.00
N GLY A 225 -7.28 -19.18 0.25
CA GLY A 225 -7.55 -17.79 0.59
C GLY A 225 -6.33 -16.93 0.36
N TRP A 226 -6.56 -15.63 0.31
CA TRP A 226 -5.55 -14.65 -0.07
C TRP A 226 -4.85 -14.08 1.15
N THR A 227 -3.53 -13.89 1.02
CA THR A 227 -2.66 -13.36 2.07
C THR A 227 -1.77 -12.27 1.51
N THR A 228 -1.49 -11.22 2.28
CA THR A 228 -0.57 -10.14 1.89
C THR A 228 0.55 -9.99 2.92
N THR A 229 1.78 -9.90 2.43
CA THR A 229 2.91 -9.34 3.18
C THR A 229 3.35 -8.03 2.50
N THR A 230 3.86 -7.10 3.31
CA THR A 230 4.50 -5.88 2.82
C THR A 230 5.86 -5.71 3.46
N THR A 231 6.79 -5.09 2.74
CA THR A 231 8.13 -4.78 3.26
C THR A 231 8.53 -3.39 2.81
N ARG A 232 8.90 -2.53 3.76
CA ARG A 232 9.28 -1.14 3.53
C ARG A 232 10.67 -0.88 4.09
N THR A 233 11.56 -0.32 3.27
CA THR A 233 12.92 0.10 3.66
C THR A 233 13.12 1.56 3.25
N PRO A 234 13.48 2.48 4.17
CA PRO A 234 13.53 2.27 5.62
C PRO A 234 12.14 1.91 6.17
N THR A 235 12.09 1.41 7.40
CA THR A 235 10.82 1.04 8.07
C THR A 235 10.14 2.22 8.75
N THR A 236 10.86 3.30 9.02
CA THR A 236 10.40 4.51 9.73
C THR A 236 10.87 5.78 9.04
N THR A 237 10.24 6.93 9.33
CA THR A 237 10.63 8.22 8.77
C THR A 237 11.91 8.74 9.40
N GLN A 238 12.94 8.97 8.58
CA GLN A 238 14.21 9.58 8.96
C GLN A 238 14.23 11.05 8.54
N SER A 239 13.99 11.96 9.49
CA SER A 239 14.13 13.40 9.27
C SER A 239 15.57 13.77 8.93
N ILE A 240 15.74 14.65 7.95
CA ILE A 240 17.04 15.15 7.51
C ILE A 240 17.04 16.66 7.72
N LEU A 241 17.98 17.15 8.53
CA LEU A 241 18.21 18.58 8.74
C LEU A 241 19.70 18.83 8.97
N VAL A 242 20.30 19.65 8.13
CA VAL A 242 21.68 20.14 8.22
C VAL A 242 21.64 21.64 7.95
N SER A 243 22.24 22.45 8.84
CA SER A 243 22.24 23.90 8.72
C SER A 243 23.65 24.45 8.92
N TYR A 244 24.02 25.39 8.06
CA TYR A 244 25.26 26.17 8.08
C TYR A 244 24.91 27.65 7.82
N PRO A 245 25.84 28.60 8.08
CA PRO A 245 25.63 30.00 7.71
C PRO A 245 25.15 30.15 6.26
N ASN A 246 23.94 30.71 6.10
CA ASN A 246 23.26 30.95 4.82
C ASN A 246 23.04 29.72 3.93
N ARG A 247 23.10 28.49 4.47
CA ARG A 247 22.94 27.24 3.70
C ARG A 247 22.24 26.16 4.51
N SER A 248 21.27 25.46 3.90
CA SER A 248 20.52 24.39 4.56
C SER A 248 20.33 23.19 3.64
N LEU A 249 20.24 22.00 4.23
CA LEU A 249 19.77 20.79 3.56
C LEU A 249 18.73 20.14 4.48
N TYR A 250 17.51 19.96 4.00
CA TYR A 250 16.37 19.51 4.77
C TYR A 250 15.47 18.56 3.97
N GLY A 251 14.64 17.77 4.66
CA GLY A 251 13.74 16.81 4.06
C GLY A 251 13.55 15.57 4.92
N TRP A 252 13.19 14.44 4.32
CA TRP A 252 13.05 13.15 5.01
C TRP A 252 13.18 11.96 4.07
N ASN A 253 13.70 10.84 4.59
CA ASN A 253 13.59 9.53 3.96
C ASN A 253 12.49 8.74 4.68
N GLY A 254 11.35 8.51 4.04
CA GLY A 254 10.13 7.98 4.67
C GLY A 254 10.05 6.46 4.58
N PRO A 255 9.07 5.84 5.27
CA PRO A 255 8.91 4.39 5.25
C PRO A 255 8.61 3.90 3.83
N GLY A 256 9.52 3.10 3.27
CA GLY A 256 9.42 2.55 1.92
C GLY A 256 9.98 3.47 0.82
N ALA A 257 9.48 3.32 -0.40
CA ALA A 257 9.95 4.06 -1.59
C ALA A 257 9.44 5.52 -1.67
N LYS A 258 9.48 6.28 -0.56
CA LYS A 258 9.04 7.69 -0.49
C LYS A 258 10.04 8.58 0.26
N HIS A 259 10.51 9.65 -0.37
CA HIS A 259 11.47 10.58 0.21
C HIS A 259 11.32 12.00 -0.35
N THR A 260 11.79 13.00 0.38
CA THR A 260 11.98 14.37 -0.11
C THR A 260 13.32 14.91 0.36
N LEU A 261 14.00 15.66 -0.51
CA LEU A 261 15.19 16.43 -0.17
C LEU A 261 15.10 17.82 -0.79
N SER A 262 15.56 18.81 -0.03
CA SER A 262 15.85 20.17 -0.48
C SER A 262 17.23 20.57 0.01
N ALA A 263 18.01 21.28 -0.81
CA ALA A 263 19.29 21.88 -0.44
C ALA A 263 19.40 23.29 -1.02
N ASN A 264 19.60 24.27 -0.15
CA ASN A 264 19.60 25.70 -0.47
C ASN A 264 20.92 26.39 -0.06
N ALA A 265 21.32 27.41 -0.81
CA ALA A 265 22.39 28.33 -0.48
C ALA A 265 22.01 29.77 -0.85
N LEU A 266 22.23 30.70 0.08
CA LEU A 266 21.98 32.14 -0.06
C LEU A 266 23.27 32.98 -0.06
N THR A 267 24.41 32.42 0.36
CA THR A 267 25.75 32.95 0.09
C THR A 267 26.75 31.81 -0.13
N THR A 268 27.93 32.15 -0.67
CA THR A 268 29.09 31.26 -0.68
C THR A 268 29.51 30.88 0.74
N TYR A 269 29.94 29.63 0.90
CA TYR A 269 30.45 29.08 2.16
C TYR A 269 31.24 27.80 1.84
N PRO A 270 32.40 27.52 2.48
CA PRO A 270 33.35 26.48 2.05
C PRO A 270 32.92 25.03 2.33
N VAL A 271 31.61 24.72 2.29
CA VAL A 271 31.04 23.38 2.45
C VAL A 271 30.13 23.08 1.26
N THR A 272 30.34 21.94 0.60
CA THR A 272 29.40 21.41 -0.39
C THR A 272 28.26 20.70 0.33
N LEU A 273 27.02 21.07 0.01
CA LEU A 273 25.85 20.29 0.44
C LEU A 273 25.64 19.15 -0.56
N ASN A 274 25.57 17.91 -0.10
CA ASN A 274 25.22 16.74 -0.91
C ASN A 274 24.51 15.72 -0.01
N ARG A 275 23.37 15.21 -0.46
CA ARG A 275 22.67 14.10 0.21
C ARG A 275 21.97 13.25 -0.84
N THR A 276 22.07 11.94 -0.66
CA THR A 276 21.27 10.93 -1.36
C THR A 276 20.33 10.27 -0.36
N VAL A 277 19.15 9.91 -0.84
CA VAL A 277 18.15 9.08 -0.16
C VAL A 277 17.76 7.93 -1.08
N THR A 278 17.31 6.83 -0.48
CA THR A 278 16.94 5.59 -1.17
C THR A 278 15.83 4.92 -0.39
N GLY A 279 14.82 4.41 -1.10
CA GLY A 279 13.71 3.67 -0.49
C GLY A 279 13.22 2.52 -1.36
N THR A 280 12.64 1.50 -0.74
CA THR A 280 12.00 0.36 -1.42
C THR A 280 10.70 -0.02 -0.73
N SER A 281 9.62 -0.18 -1.50
CA SER A 281 8.35 -0.75 -1.03
C SER A 281 8.06 -2.02 -1.83
N GLN A 282 7.94 -3.15 -1.15
CA GLN A 282 7.49 -4.42 -1.71
C GLN A 282 6.06 -4.71 -1.24
N LEU A 283 5.21 -5.09 -2.17
CA LEU A 283 3.86 -5.58 -1.94
C LEU A 283 3.74 -7.01 -2.48
N SER A 284 2.98 -7.86 -1.80
CA SER A 284 2.71 -9.23 -2.25
C SER A 284 1.24 -9.62 -2.07
N LEU A 285 0.81 -10.59 -2.86
CA LEU A 285 -0.45 -11.28 -2.74
C LEU A 285 -0.17 -12.77 -2.94
N ASN A 286 -0.16 -13.53 -1.86
CA ASN A 286 0.06 -14.98 -1.86
C ASN A 286 -1.29 -15.70 -1.76
N LEU A 287 -1.44 -16.80 -2.51
CA LEU A 287 -2.49 -17.78 -2.26
C LEU A 287 -1.97 -18.82 -1.26
N ARG A 288 -2.59 -18.94 -0.09
CA ARG A 288 -2.36 -20.07 0.82
C ARG A 288 -3.52 -21.05 0.74
N CYS A 289 -3.22 -22.34 0.81
CA CYS A 289 -4.21 -23.42 0.69
C CYS A 289 -3.94 -24.47 1.77
N SER A 290 -4.97 -24.77 2.55
CA SER A 290 -4.89 -25.72 3.67
C SER A 290 -6.25 -26.38 3.90
N ARG A 291 -6.25 -27.64 4.34
CA ARG A 291 -7.43 -28.24 4.99
C ARG A 291 -7.31 -27.93 6.49
N ARG A 292 -8.31 -27.27 7.07
CA ARG A 292 -8.31 -26.93 8.51
C ARG A 292 -9.46 -27.64 9.21
N ILE A 293 -9.16 -28.22 10.37
CA ILE A 293 -10.12 -28.88 11.25
C ILE A 293 -10.06 -28.15 12.60
N TYR A 294 -11.11 -27.37 12.88
CA TYR A 294 -11.25 -26.65 14.15
C TYR A 294 -11.78 -27.60 15.21
N TYR A 295 -10.92 -28.01 16.16
CA TYR A 295 -11.29 -28.97 17.21
C TYR A 295 -11.78 -28.29 18.49
N TYR A 296 -11.20 -27.14 18.86
CA TYR A 296 -11.50 -26.46 20.11
C TYR A 296 -11.24 -24.95 20.03
N TRP A 297 -11.67 -24.26 21.08
CA TRP A 297 -11.60 -22.83 21.29
C TRP A 297 -11.06 -22.54 22.68
N TRP A 298 -10.12 -21.61 22.80
CA TRP A 298 -9.70 -21.05 24.09
C TRP A 298 -9.98 -19.55 24.12
N ASP A 299 -10.46 -19.07 25.26
CA ASP A 299 -10.60 -17.63 25.51
C ASP A 299 -9.21 -17.05 25.85
N ILE A 300 -8.79 -16.06 25.07
CA ILE A 300 -7.57 -15.28 25.30
C ILE A 300 -7.99 -13.92 25.85
N ILE A 301 -7.33 -13.46 26.92
CA ILE A 301 -7.56 -12.15 27.52
C ILE A 301 -6.82 -11.10 26.69
N ILE A 302 -7.57 -10.25 26.00
CA ILE A 302 -7.01 -9.11 25.27
C ILE A 302 -7.02 -7.86 26.15
N HIS A 303 -5.83 -7.29 26.34
CA HIS A 303 -5.57 -6.03 27.01
C HIS A 303 -5.75 -4.90 25.99
N ARG A 304 -6.70 -3.99 26.26
CA ARG A 304 -7.00 -2.84 25.41
C ARG A 304 -7.34 -1.60 26.24
N PRO A 305 -7.27 -0.38 25.68
CA PRO A 305 -7.78 0.81 26.36
C PRO A 305 -9.25 0.59 26.75
N GLY A 306 -9.55 0.77 28.03
CA GLY A 306 -10.87 0.49 28.61
C GLY A 306 -11.03 -0.88 29.29
N GLY A 307 -10.04 -1.79 29.26
CA GLY A 307 -9.99 -2.96 30.15
C GLY A 307 -9.50 -4.27 29.53
N LEU A 308 -9.77 -5.37 30.25
CA LEU A 308 -9.46 -6.74 29.86
C LEU A 308 -10.71 -7.41 29.26
N PHE A 309 -10.57 -8.04 28.11
CA PHE A 309 -11.68 -8.66 27.38
C PHE A 309 -11.34 -10.09 26.98
N PRO A 310 -12.08 -11.13 27.46
CA PRO A 310 -11.92 -12.49 26.96
C PRO A 310 -12.48 -12.57 25.53
N VAL A 311 -11.69 -13.13 24.62
CA VAL A 311 -12.05 -13.33 23.22
C VAL A 311 -11.77 -14.78 22.82
N PRO A 312 -12.76 -15.52 22.29
CA PRO A 312 -12.55 -16.91 21.87
C PRO A 312 -11.74 -16.97 20.58
N PHE A 313 -10.60 -17.67 20.61
CA PHE A 313 -9.78 -17.95 19.43
C PHE A 313 -9.90 -19.41 18.99
N PRO A 314 -10.00 -19.67 17.67
CA PRO A 314 -10.07 -21.02 17.13
C PRO A 314 -8.67 -21.65 17.06
N PHE A 315 -8.55 -22.92 17.43
CA PHE A 315 -7.31 -23.69 17.29
C PHE A 315 -7.47 -24.76 16.20
N PRO A 316 -7.13 -24.44 14.93
CA PRO A 316 -7.17 -25.41 13.84
C PRO A 316 -5.94 -26.31 13.83
N VAL A 317 -6.21 -27.62 13.74
CA VAL A 317 -5.27 -28.53 13.09
C VAL A 317 -5.30 -28.23 11.59
N SER A 318 -4.14 -27.91 11.04
CA SER A 318 -3.91 -27.61 9.64
C SER A 318 -3.25 -28.80 8.94
N VAL A 319 -3.63 -29.02 7.69
CA VAL A 319 -2.97 -29.93 6.74
C VAL A 319 -2.62 -29.11 5.50
N PRO A 320 -1.34 -29.00 5.12
CA PRO A 320 -0.97 -28.37 3.86
C PRO A 320 -1.53 -29.19 2.71
N CYS A 321 -2.06 -28.54 1.68
CA CYS A 321 -2.69 -29.26 0.59
C CYS A 321 -2.56 -28.51 -0.75
N THR A 322 -2.22 -29.26 -1.80
CA THR A 322 -2.04 -28.70 -3.13
C THR A 322 -3.39 -28.41 -3.77
N SER A 323 -3.66 -27.14 -4.06
CA SER A 323 -4.86 -26.75 -4.79
C SER A 323 -4.78 -27.16 -6.27
N PRO A 324 -5.89 -27.64 -6.87
CA PRO A 324 -5.98 -27.82 -8.32
C PRO A 324 -6.24 -26.49 -9.07
N CYS A 325 -6.42 -25.38 -8.36
CA CYS A 325 -6.68 -24.07 -8.96
C CYS A 325 -5.38 -23.41 -9.44
N GLN A 326 -5.41 -22.85 -10.64
CA GLN A 326 -4.33 -22.01 -11.16
C GLN A 326 -4.54 -20.56 -10.71
N ALA A 327 -3.51 -19.98 -10.08
CA ALA A 327 -3.50 -18.57 -9.73
C ALA A 327 -2.92 -17.74 -10.88
N ARG A 328 -3.56 -16.60 -11.18
CA ARG A 328 -3.04 -15.52 -12.02
C ARG A 328 -2.93 -14.27 -11.16
N PHE A 329 -1.85 -13.53 -11.31
CA PHE A 329 -1.60 -12.26 -10.66
C PHE A 329 -1.45 -11.18 -11.72
N ASP A 330 -2.39 -10.25 -11.78
CA ASP A 330 -2.20 -9.00 -12.50
C ASP A 330 -1.55 -7.99 -11.56
N HIS A 331 -0.49 -7.34 -12.01
CA HIS A 331 0.29 -6.37 -11.26
C HIS A 331 0.20 -5.02 -11.94
N MET A 332 -0.03 -3.95 -11.17
CA MET A 332 0.15 -2.57 -11.62
C MET A 332 1.24 -1.91 -10.81
N GLY A 333 2.02 -1.07 -11.49
CA GLY A 333 2.93 -0.12 -10.86
C GLY A 333 2.91 1.21 -11.59
N ARG A 334 3.07 2.28 -10.82
CA ARG A 334 3.40 3.63 -11.29
C ARG A 334 4.43 4.24 -10.36
N VAL A 335 5.39 4.96 -10.91
CA VAL A 335 6.31 5.81 -10.16
C VAL A 335 6.24 7.23 -10.71
N THR A 336 6.33 8.21 -9.82
CA THR A 336 6.43 9.63 -10.15
C THR A 336 7.67 10.25 -9.51
N GLY A 337 8.16 11.35 -10.07
CA GLY A 337 9.31 12.06 -9.56
C GLY A 337 9.46 13.45 -10.17
N ARG A 338 9.92 14.42 -9.37
CA ARG A 338 10.12 15.81 -9.77
C ARG A 338 11.46 16.31 -9.24
N THR A 339 12.13 17.12 -10.06
CA THR A 339 13.41 17.75 -9.74
C THR A 339 13.37 19.23 -10.10
N THR A 340 13.65 20.08 -9.11
CA THR A 340 13.60 21.54 -9.27
C THR A 340 14.95 22.11 -8.81
N ILE A 341 15.58 22.96 -9.63
CA ILE A 341 16.88 23.58 -9.33
C ILE A 341 16.93 25.07 -9.68
N SER A 342 17.76 25.80 -8.93
CA SER A 342 18.17 27.17 -9.23
C SER A 342 19.68 27.33 -9.08
N GLY A 343 20.26 28.29 -9.82
CA GLY A 343 21.70 28.54 -9.83
C GLY A 343 22.51 27.34 -10.36
N VAL A 344 23.61 27.02 -9.68
CA VAL A 344 24.56 25.94 -10.05
C VAL A 344 24.34 24.65 -9.25
N ALA A 345 23.11 24.40 -8.80
CA ALA A 345 22.75 23.18 -8.09
C ALA A 345 22.52 21.99 -9.03
N THR A 346 22.45 20.78 -8.48
CA THR A 346 21.97 19.60 -9.19
C THR A 346 20.96 18.84 -8.35
N ALA A 347 19.87 18.40 -8.98
CA ALA A 347 18.89 17.48 -8.43
C ALA A 347 18.73 16.29 -9.38
N ARG A 348 18.54 15.09 -8.82
CA ARG A 348 18.34 13.83 -9.53
C ARG A 348 17.29 13.01 -8.80
N GLU A 349 16.33 12.45 -9.54
CA GLU A 349 15.36 11.48 -9.02
C GLU A 349 15.32 10.25 -9.94
N ALA A 350 15.22 9.07 -9.37
CA ALA A 350 15.14 7.81 -10.09
C ALA A 350 14.08 6.90 -9.49
N GLY A 351 13.18 6.37 -10.33
CA GLY A 351 12.10 5.48 -9.90
C GLY A 351 12.08 4.20 -10.74
N THR A 352 12.02 3.05 -10.08
CA THR A 352 11.97 1.74 -10.73
C THR A 352 10.87 0.87 -10.16
N TRP A 353 10.25 0.04 -11.00
CA TRP A 353 9.26 -0.95 -10.60
C TRP A 353 9.54 -2.31 -11.25
N ARG A 354 9.51 -3.37 -10.43
CA ARG A 354 9.80 -4.76 -10.81
C ARG A 354 8.67 -5.66 -10.37
N VAL A 355 8.46 -6.73 -11.12
CA VAL A 355 7.54 -7.82 -10.79
C VAL A 355 8.40 -9.06 -10.53
N ASN A 356 8.26 -9.66 -9.34
CA ASN A 356 9.00 -10.83 -8.85
C ASN A 356 10.54 -10.73 -8.96
N GLY A 357 11.12 -9.56 -8.67
CA GLY A 357 12.58 -9.35 -8.71
C GLY A 357 13.22 -9.37 -10.10
N GLY A 358 12.43 -9.53 -11.17
CA GLY A 358 12.89 -9.54 -12.55
C GLY A 358 13.33 -8.17 -13.08
N SER A 359 13.56 -8.09 -14.39
CA SER A 359 13.86 -6.83 -15.08
C SER A 359 12.81 -5.75 -14.79
N PRO A 360 13.21 -4.48 -14.61
CA PRO A 360 12.25 -3.41 -14.33
C PRO A 360 11.35 -3.14 -15.54
N TYR A 361 10.04 -3.20 -15.30
CA TYR A 361 9.01 -2.80 -16.28
C TYR A 361 8.89 -1.28 -16.37
N ILE A 362 9.24 -0.59 -15.28
CA ILE A 362 9.43 0.87 -15.26
C ILE A 362 10.84 1.15 -14.76
N ASN A 363 11.59 1.97 -15.51
CA ASN A 363 12.90 2.46 -15.15
C ASN A 363 13.02 3.93 -15.58
N GLN A 364 12.71 4.84 -14.66
CA GLN A 364 12.69 6.29 -14.90
C GLN A 364 13.86 6.97 -14.17
N LEU A 365 14.41 8.00 -14.82
CA LEU A 365 15.51 8.81 -14.30
C LEU A 365 15.38 10.22 -14.86
N ILE A 366 15.40 11.21 -13.97
CA ILE A 366 15.46 12.64 -14.31
C ILE A 366 16.60 13.32 -13.58
N THR A 367 17.14 14.36 -14.21
CA THR A 367 18.17 15.24 -13.67
C THR A 367 17.87 16.67 -14.09
N GLN A 368 17.77 17.58 -13.10
CA GLN A 368 17.59 19.03 -13.27
C GLN A 368 16.26 19.47 -13.93
N ASN A 369 15.48 20.32 -13.25
CA ASN A 369 14.32 21.06 -13.78
C ASN A 369 13.39 20.24 -14.70
N ASN A 370 12.96 19.08 -14.21
CA ASN A 370 12.15 18.12 -14.97
C ASN A 370 11.31 17.23 -14.04
N ALA A 371 10.30 16.56 -14.59
CA ALA A 371 9.43 15.61 -13.88
C ALA A 371 9.08 14.39 -14.75
N PHE A 372 8.84 13.24 -14.11
CA PHE A 372 8.09 12.13 -14.67
C PHE A 372 6.81 11.92 -13.84
N ASP A 373 5.65 12.22 -14.42
CA ASP A 373 4.35 12.20 -13.72
C ASP A 373 3.38 11.18 -14.32
N THR A 374 2.99 11.40 -15.57
CA THR A 374 1.70 10.91 -16.09
C THR A 374 1.77 9.70 -17.02
N GLY A 375 2.96 9.31 -17.51
CA GLY A 375 3.10 8.28 -18.56
C GLY A 375 3.61 6.91 -18.09
N ALA A 376 4.14 6.79 -16.87
CA ALA A 376 4.88 5.62 -16.41
C ALA A 376 4.03 4.65 -15.56
N THR A 377 2.82 4.32 -16.01
CA THR A 377 2.04 3.19 -15.48
C THR A 377 2.34 1.94 -16.30
N ALA A 378 2.76 0.86 -15.66
CA ALA A 378 2.93 -0.44 -16.29
C ALA A 378 1.99 -1.46 -15.65
N VAL A 379 1.43 -2.33 -16.48
CA VAL A 379 0.67 -3.50 -16.05
C VAL A 379 1.35 -4.75 -16.60
N SER A 380 1.46 -5.79 -15.77
CA SER A 380 1.99 -7.09 -16.19
C SER A 380 1.23 -8.21 -15.48
N TYR A 381 1.12 -9.38 -16.11
CA TYR A 381 0.54 -10.56 -15.49
C TYR A 381 1.61 -11.62 -15.21
N SER A 382 1.40 -12.45 -14.20
CA SER A 382 2.21 -13.63 -13.92
C SER A 382 1.37 -14.77 -13.36
N ASN A 383 1.70 -16.01 -13.74
CA ASN A 383 1.03 -17.22 -13.24
C ASN A 383 1.79 -17.89 -12.07
N THR A 384 2.95 -17.34 -11.70
CA THR A 384 3.81 -17.79 -10.59
C THR A 384 4.21 -16.66 -9.66
N GLY A 385 3.77 -15.44 -9.98
CA GLY A 385 4.37 -14.22 -9.49
C GLY A 385 3.54 -13.52 -8.43
N ALA A 386 3.86 -13.73 -7.16
CA ALA A 386 3.06 -13.21 -6.06
C ALA A 386 3.45 -11.79 -5.60
N TYR A 387 4.54 -11.17 -6.10
CA TYR A 387 4.99 -9.87 -5.56
C TYR A 387 5.50 -8.87 -6.60
N ASN A 388 5.45 -7.59 -6.23
CA ASN A 388 6.09 -6.50 -6.95
C ASN A 388 6.81 -5.54 -6.00
N THR A 389 7.74 -4.76 -6.57
CA THR A 389 8.66 -3.92 -5.79
C THR A 389 8.89 -2.60 -6.49
N VAL A 390 8.57 -1.49 -5.82
CA VAL A 390 9.07 -0.16 -6.16
C VAL A 390 10.41 0.08 -5.49
N SER A 391 11.34 0.73 -6.19
CA SER A 391 12.62 1.19 -5.63
C SER A 391 12.97 2.56 -6.19
N THR A 392 13.24 3.54 -5.32
CA THR A 392 13.43 4.95 -5.68
C THR A 392 14.70 5.54 -5.05
N SER A 393 15.23 6.62 -5.64
CA SER A 393 16.37 7.35 -5.08
C SER A 393 16.45 8.79 -5.56
N GLY A 394 16.47 9.71 -4.59
CA GLY A 394 16.67 11.14 -4.79
C GLY A 394 18.06 11.58 -4.36
N GLN A 395 18.64 12.54 -5.08
CA GLN A 395 19.88 13.21 -4.70
C GLN A 395 19.83 14.71 -4.99
N VAL A 396 20.23 15.52 -4.01
CA VAL A 396 20.46 16.96 -4.18
C VAL A 396 21.93 17.30 -3.93
N THR A 397 22.46 18.29 -4.64
CA THR A 397 23.81 18.82 -4.40
C THR A 397 23.88 20.32 -4.71
N VAL A 398 24.52 21.09 -3.82
CA VAL A 398 24.86 22.50 -4.02
C VAL A 398 26.36 22.69 -3.76
N PRO A 399 27.16 23.12 -4.76
CA PRO A 399 28.60 23.34 -4.60
C PRO A 399 28.97 24.33 -3.49
N SER A 400 30.17 24.22 -2.93
CA SER A 400 30.73 25.21 -1.98
C SER A 400 30.87 26.61 -2.59
N THR A 401 31.14 26.69 -3.89
CA THR A 401 31.34 27.92 -4.67
C THR A 401 30.04 28.66 -5.06
N SER A 402 28.86 28.10 -4.76
CA SER A 402 27.59 28.74 -5.12
C SER A 402 27.26 29.92 -4.20
N SER A 403 26.92 31.07 -4.78
CA SER A 403 26.38 32.24 -4.07
C SER A 403 24.87 32.16 -3.87
N PHE A 404 24.12 31.71 -4.87
CA PHE A 404 22.69 31.47 -4.79
C PHE A 404 22.34 30.19 -5.56
N ALA A 405 21.66 29.26 -4.89
CA ALA A 405 21.27 27.98 -5.48
C ALA A 405 20.20 27.27 -4.64
N SER A 406 19.36 26.48 -5.30
CA SER A 406 18.45 25.52 -4.68
C SER A 406 18.43 24.22 -5.49
N ALA A 407 18.22 23.09 -4.83
CA ALA A 407 17.94 21.80 -5.47
C ALA A 407 16.93 21.02 -4.63
N ILE A 408 15.87 20.53 -5.27
CA ILE A 408 14.77 19.78 -4.66
C ILE A 408 14.54 18.49 -5.44
N THR A 409 14.30 17.38 -4.73
CA THR A 409 13.85 16.09 -5.29
C THR A 409 12.65 15.59 -4.50
N THR A 410 11.53 15.32 -5.19
CA THR A 410 10.35 14.65 -4.63
C THR A 410 9.97 13.47 -5.51
N ASN A 411 9.26 12.50 -4.93
CA ASN A 411 8.92 11.25 -5.61
C ASN A 411 7.57 10.70 -5.14
N GLY A 412 7.01 9.75 -5.88
CA GLY A 412 5.84 9.01 -5.45
C GLY A 412 5.70 7.68 -6.17
N TYR A 413 4.80 6.85 -5.66
CA TYR A 413 4.52 5.55 -6.22
C TYR A 413 3.09 5.08 -5.94
N ALA A 414 2.62 4.18 -6.79
CA ALA A 414 1.49 3.31 -6.56
C ALA A 414 1.84 1.91 -7.06
N GLN A 415 1.45 0.88 -6.32
CA GLN A 415 1.57 -0.50 -6.73
C GLN A 415 0.32 -1.26 -6.29
N ALA A 416 -0.13 -2.18 -7.13
CA ALA A 416 -1.27 -3.05 -6.83
C ALA A 416 -1.06 -4.44 -7.40
N ILE A 417 -1.72 -5.43 -6.80
CA ILE A 417 -1.78 -6.81 -7.27
C ILE A 417 -3.23 -7.27 -7.17
N HIS A 418 -3.77 -7.81 -8.27
CA HIS A 418 -5.06 -8.47 -8.32
C HIS A 418 -4.86 -9.95 -8.62
N GLY A 419 -5.24 -10.81 -7.67
CA GLY A 419 -5.14 -12.26 -7.76
C GLY A 419 -6.45 -12.87 -8.24
N GLN A 420 -6.37 -13.76 -9.22
CA GLN A 420 -7.49 -14.51 -9.82
C GLN A 420 -7.27 -16.01 -9.69
N LEU A 421 -8.36 -16.77 -9.51
CA LEU A 421 -8.31 -18.23 -9.31
C LEU A 421 -9.15 -18.97 -10.34
N THR A 422 -8.48 -19.71 -11.24
CA THR A 422 -9.14 -20.62 -12.17
C THR A 422 -9.13 -22.03 -11.59
N CYS A 423 -10.24 -22.44 -10.97
CA CYS A 423 -10.43 -23.79 -10.43
C CYS A 423 -11.16 -24.68 -11.46
N PRO A 424 -10.63 -25.85 -11.85
CA PRO A 424 -11.22 -26.68 -12.91
C PRO A 424 -12.50 -27.43 -12.51
N GLN A 425 -12.87 -27.44 -11.22
CA GLN A 425 -13.96 -28.26 -10.66
C GLN A 425 -14.79 -27.53 -9.57
N ILE A 426 -14.50 -26.26 -9.30
CA ILE A 426 -15.11 -25.45 -8.25
C ILE A 426 -15.42 -24.08 -8.87
N PRO A 427 -16.54 -23.40 -8.54
CA PRO A 427 -16.73 -22.00 -8.91
C PRO A 427 -15.50 -21.18 -8.55
N ALA A 428 -15.06 -20.30 -9.45
CA ALA A 428 -13.89 -19.45 -9.20
C ALA A 428 -14.13 -18.64 -7.92
N LEU A 429 -13.20 -18.75 -6.95
CA LEU A 429 -13.14 -17.80 -5.85
C LEU A 429 -12.90 -16.42 -6.47
N ALA A 430 -13.77 -15.47 -6.15
CA ALA A 430 -13.71 -14.11 -6.68
C ALA A 430 -12.31 -13.51 -6.48
N GLY A 431 -11.85 -12.74 -7.47
CA GLY A 431 -10.51 -12.17 -7.44
C GLY A 431 -10.35 -11.21 -6.27
N ARG A 432 -9.13 -11.07 -5.74
CA ARG A 432 -8.84 -10.12 -4.66
C ARG A 432 -7.71 -9.19 -5.00
N THR A 433 -7.88 -7.94 -4.62
CA THR A 433 -6.98 -6.82 -4.89
C THR A 433 -6.30 -6.39 -3.60
N VAL A 434 -5.01 -6.10 -3.68
CA VAL A 434 -4.25 -5.41 -2.65
C VAL A 434 -3.41 -4.31 -3.28
N SER A 435 -3.20 -3.21 -2.57
CA SER A 435 -2.58 -1.99 -3.11
C SER A 435 -1.90 -1.14 -2.05
N ASP A 436 -0.79 -0.53 -2.44
CA ASP A 436 0.07 0.31 -1.63
C ASP A 436 0.45 1.54 -2.47
N TYR A 437 0.23 2.74 -1.96
CA TYR A 437 0.64 3.97 -2.63
C TYR A 437 1.18 4.97 -1.61
N GLY A 438 2.13 5.78 -2.04
CA GLY A 438 2.78 6.77 -1.21
C GLY A 438 3.46 7.81 -2.07
N THR A 439 3.25 9.09 -1.75
CA THR A 439 3.90 10.20 -2.43
C THR A 439 4.59 11.10 -1.42
N THR A 440 5.54 11.88 -1.91
CA THR A 440 6.08 13.02 -1.18
C THR A 440 5.61 14.31 -1.84
N GLN A 441 4.95 15.12 -1.03
CA GLN A 441 4.54 16.50 -1.32
C GLN A 441 3.37 16.70 -2.30
N GLY A 442 2.72 17.86 -2.14
CA GLY A 442 1.32 18.19 -2.48
C GLY A 442 1.06 18.43 -3.97
N THR A 443 1.50 17.48 -4.78
CA THR A 443 1.36 17.48 -6.23
C THR A 443 0.06 16.81 -6.68
N PRO A 444 -0.41 17.04 -7.92
CA PRO A 444 -1.46 16.21 -8.55
C PRO A 444 -1.10 14.72 -8.66
N HIS A 445 0.12 14.32 -8.29
CA HIS A 445 0.49 12.92 -8.11
C HIS A 445 -0.37 12.24 -7.02
N LEU A 446 -0.71 12.87 -5.87
CA LEU A 446 -1.42 12.16 -4.79
C LEU A 446 -2.76 11.58 -5.26
N PHE A 447 -3.64 12.44 -5.78
CA PHE A 447 -4.92 12.02 -6.32
C PHE A 447 -4.75 11.11 -7.55
N SER A 448 -3.82 11.41 -8.48
CA SER A 448 -3.69 10.57 -9.67
C SER A 448 -3.07 9.19 -9.38
N LEU A 449 -2.25 9.03 -8.34
CA LEU A 449 -1.75 7.74 -7.84
C LEU A 449 -2.89 6.93 -7.20
N TYR A 450 -3.71 7.56 -6.35
CA TYR A 450 -4.92 6.96 -5.78
C TYR A 450 -5.91 6.53 -6.89
N TRP A 451 -6.20 7.41 -7.85
CA TRP A 451 -7.02 7.08 -9.02
C TRP A 451 -6.38 6.00 -9.91
N SER A 452 -5.05 5.85 -9.94
CA SER A 452 -4.41 4.73 -10.65
C SER A 452 -4.73 3.39 -9.98
N VAL A 453 -4.68 3.34 -8.64
CA VAL A 453 -5.09 2.16 -7.85
C VAL A 453 -6.57 1.86 -8.03
N LEU A 454 -7.45 2.87 -7.90
CA LEU A 454 -8.89 2.68 -8.09
C LEU A 454 -9.23 2.22 -9.52
N SER A 455 -8.59 2.79 -10.55
CA SER A 455 -8.82 2.40 -11.95
C SER A 455 -8.36 0.98 -12.23
N PHE A 456 -7.28 0.54 -11.59
CA PHE A 456 -6.82 -0.84 -11.65
C PHE A 456 -7.83 -1.79 -10.97
N ALA A 457 -8.26 -1.49 -9.74
CA ALA A 457 -9.26 -2.29 -9.03
C ALA A 457 -10.59 -2.37 -9.80
N ALA A 458 -11.08 -1.24 -10.33
CA ALA A 458 -12.30 -1.17 -11.14
C ALA A 458 -12.21 -1.90 -12.49
N SER A 459 -11.02 -2.33 -12.93
CA SER A 459 -10.85 -3.22 -14.09
C SER A 459 -11.24 -4.68 -13.78
N PHE A 460 -11.48 -5.02 -12.51
CA PHE A 460 -11.86 -6.35 -12.05
C PHE A 460 -13.16 -6.28 -11.22
N PRO A 461 -14.34 -6.43 -11.85
CA PRO A 461 -15.60 -6.47 -11.10
C PRO A 461 -15.65 -7.70 -10.15
N PRO A 462 -16.36 -7.59 -9.01
CA PRO A 462 -16.37 -8.59 -7.93
C PRO A 462 -17.17 -9.86 -8.24
#